data_AF-A0A976KKF3-F1
#
_entry.id   AF-A0A976KKF3-F1
#
_cell.length_a   1.000
_cell.length_b   1.000
_cell.length_c   1.000
_cell.angle_alpha   90.00
_cell.angle_beta   90.00
_cell.angle_gamma   90.00
#
_symmetry.space_group_name_H-M   'P 1'
#
loop_
_entity.id
_entity.type
_entity.pdbx_description
1 polymer ?
#
loop_
_entity_poly.entity_id
_entity_poly.type
_entity_poly.pdbx_seq_one_letter_code
_entity_poly.pdbx_strand_id
1 'polypeptide(L)'
;MIPSILAIFGGLILLVYGADRFVMGAAGTARALGVSPLIIGLTVVGFGTSAPEILVSGTAAWKGNPGLGFGNAIGSNITNIALVLGITALVMPLTVHSQTLKREFPALLVISIGSWLLVIDGHISRLDSAILLGSIVVLLGLLAFIAIKKKLNDPIIAEFSDEIPQDMPISRGFFWLLVGLVLLLVSSHILVWGAVNIARLVGVSDLVIGLTIVAIGTSLPELAASAMSALKKEHDLVIGNIIGSNMFNLL
;
A
#
# COMPACT_ATOMS: atom_id res chain seq x y z
N MET A 1 -16.12 -26.97 -2.74
CA MET A 1 -16.97 -25.77 -2.96
C MET A 1 -17.37 -25.07 -1.66
N ILE A 2 -18.02 -25.74 -0.69
CA ILE A 2 -18.42 -25.11 0.59
C ILE A 2 -17.24 -24.46 1.36
N PRO A 3 -16.07 -25.11 1.55
CA PRO A 3 -14.94 -24.49 2.24
C PRO A 3 -14.43 -23.22 1.55
N SER A 4 -14.48 -23.18 0.22
CA SER A 4 -14.05 -22.04 -0.59
C SER A 4 -15.00 -20.85 -0.45
N ILE A 5 -16.31 -21.11 -0.38
CA ILE A 5 -17.32 -20.09 -0.12
C ILE A 5 -17.15 -19.53 1.29
N LEU A 6 -16.99 -20.39 2.29
CA LEU A 6 -16.72 -19.97 3.67
C LEU A 6 -15.43 -19.15 3.77
N ALA A 7 -14.39 -19.53 3.04
CA ALA A 7 -13.14 -18.78 2.97
C ALA A 7 -13.35 -17.38 2.37
N ILE A 8 -14.13 -17.23 1.30
CA ILE A 8 -14.41 -15.91 0.71
C ILE A 8 -15.15 -15.01 1.71
N PHE A 9 -16.25 -15.49 2.31
CA PHE A 9 -17.03 -14.68 3.23
C PHE A 9 -16.28 -14.38 4.53
N GLY A 10 -15.62 -15.39 5.13
CA GLY A 10 -14.81 -15.22 6.33
C GLY A 10 -13.59 -14.32 6.08
N GLY A 11 -12.94 -14.50 4.94
CA GLY A 11 -11.83 -13.65 4.48
C GLY A 11 -12.28 -12.21 4.30
N LEU A 12 -13.43 -11.94 3.67
CA LEU A 12 -13.95 -10.59 3.50
C LEU A 12 -14.28 -9.91 4.84
N ILE A 13 -14.94 -10.62 5.76
CA ILE A 13 -15.23 -10.09 7.12
C ILE A 13 -13.93 -9.74 7.84
N LEU A 14 -12.95 -10.65 7.78
CA LEU A 14 -11.65 -10.45 8.42
C LEU A 14 -10.85 -9.31 7.76
N LEU A 15 -10.99 -9.13 6.45
CA LEU A 15 -10.36 -8.04 5.69
C LEU A 15 -10.89 -6.69 6.12
N VAL A 16 -12.22 -6.54 6.21
CA VAL A 16 -12.87 -5.30 6.67
C VAL A 16 -12.48 -4.99 8.12
N TYR A 17 -12.51 -5.99 9.00
CA TYR A 17 -12.10 -5.83 10.40
C TYR A 17 -10.62 -5.49 10.54
N GLY A 18 -9.76 -6.19 9.78
CA GLY A 18 -8.32 -5.95 9.72
C GLY A 18 -8.00 -4.54 9.24
N ALA A 19 -8.69 -4.06 8.20
CA ALA A 19 -8.57 -2.69 7.70
C ALA A 19 -8.93 -1.66 8.76
N ASP A 20 -10.04 -1.84 9.48
CA ASP A 20 -10.45 -0.93 10.56
C ASP A 20 -9.36 -0.79 11.63
N ARG A 21 -8.82 -1.93 12.10
CA ARG A 21 -7.74 -1.96 13.10
C ARG A 21 -6.44 -1.39 12.58
N PHE A 22 -6.09 -1.72 11.34
CA PHE A 22 -4.89 -1.24 10.68
C PHE A 22 -4.89 0.29 10.54
N VAL A 23 -5.99 0.86 10.04
CA VAL A 23 -6.15 2.31 9.88
C VAL A 23 -6.15 3.01 11.25
N MET A 24 -6.84 2.45 12.24
CA MET A 24 -6.81 2.97 13.61
C MET A 24 -5.39 2.98 14.20
N GLY A 25 -4.65 1.88 14.00
CA GLY A 25 -3.27 1.76 14.43
C GLY A 25 -2.34 2.73 13.71
N ALA A 26 -2.43 2.82 12.37
CA ALA A 26 -1.62 3.72 11.55
C ALA A 26 -1.81 5.19 11.95
N ALA A 27 -3.07 5.63 12.01
CA ALA A 27 -3.39 7.00 12.38
C ALA A 27 -3.03 7.29 13.86
N GLY A 28 -3.27 6.33 14.76
CA GLY A 28 -2.86 6.43 16.17
C GLY A 28 -1.34 6.52 16.36
N THR A 29 -0.57 5.70 15.63
CA THR A 29 0.89 5.73 15.64
C THR A 29 1.44 7.04 15.06
N ALA A 30 0.86 7.54 13.96
CA ALA A 30 1.23 8.83 13.39
C ALA A 30 1.08 9.94 14.43
N ARG A 31 -0.10 10.01 15.06
CA ARG A 31 -0.43 10.97 16.12
C ARG A 31 0.52 10.85 17.31
N ALA A 32 0.76 9.65 17.82
CA ALA A 32 1.64 9.43 18.98
C ALA A 32 3.12 9.78 18.72
N LEU A 33 3.58 9.66 17.47
CA LEU A 33 4.94 10.03 17.08
C LEU A 33 5.11 11.53 16.77
N GLY A 34 4.01 12.27 16.64
CA GLY A 34 4.00 13.66 16.20
C GLY A 34 4.37 13.81 14.73
N VAL A 35 3.97 12.85 13.89
CA VAL A 35 4.16 12.91 12.43
C VAL A 35 2.80 12.90 11.73
N SER A 36 2.71 13.51 10.55
CA SER A 36 1.46 13.52 9.79
C SER A 36 1.06 12.10 9.36
N PRO A 37 -0.24 11.75 9.36
CA PRO A 37 -0.73 10.47 8.83
C PRO A 37 -0.24 10.16 7.42
N LEU A 38 -0.03 11.19 6.58
CA LEU A 38 0.57 11.07 5.25
C LEU A 38 1.93 10.36 5.28
N ILE A 39 2.82 10.69 6.23
CA ILE A 39 4.17 10.10 6.31
C ILE A 39 4.09 8.63 6.69
N ILE A 40 3.23 8.28 7.65
CA ILE A 40 2.98 6.86 8.00
C ILE A 40 2.36 6.10 6.82
N GLY A 41 1.45 6.77 6.08
CA GLY A 41 0.90 6.30 4.81
C GLY A 41 1.99 5.97 3.79
N LEU A 42 2.84 6.95 3.48
CA LEU A 42 3.92 6.86 2.50
C LEU A 42 5.01 5.83 2.85
N THR A 43 5.12 5.45 4.13
CA THR A 43 6.21 4.60 4.61
C THR A 43 5.67 3.27 5.09
N VAL A 44 5.25 3.19 6.36
CA VAL A 44 4.92 1.93 7.03
C VAL A 44 3.69 1.27 6.40
N VAL A 45 2.67 2.07 6.09
CA VAL A 45 1.43 1.54 5.51
C VAL A 45 1.67 1.08 4.08
N GLY A 46 2.18 1.96 3.22
CA GLY A 46 2.45 1.62 1.82
C GLY A 46 3.42 0.46 1.65
N PHE A 47 4.46 0.37 2.48
CA PHE A 47 5.38 -0.77 2.47
C PHE A 47 4.70 -2.05 2.97
N GLY A 48 3.93 -1.95 4.06
CA GLY A 48 3.30 -3.10 4.70
C GLY A 48 2.26 -3.75 3.79
N THR A 49 1.38 -2.95 3.19
CA THR A 49 0.34 -3.44 2.27
C THR A 49 0.93 -4.01 0.99
N SER A 50 2.05 -3.45 0.49
CA SER A 50 2.73 -3.93 -0.72
C SER A 50 3.79 -5.02 -0.49
N ALA A 51 3.94 -5.50 0.75
CA ALA A 51 4.80 -6.65 1.04
C ALA A 51 4.44 -7.91 0.23
N PRO A 52 3.16 -8.27 0.00
CA PRO A 52 2.78 -9.38 -0.88
C PRO A 52 3.31 -9.20 -2.30
N GLU A 53 3.19 -8.00 -2.88
CA GLU A 53 3.67 -7.66 -4.21
C GLU A 53 5.18 -7.83 -4.32
N ILE A 54 5.93 -7.32 -3.33
CA ILE A 54 7.39 -7.46 -3.28
C ILE A 54 7.78 -8.94 -3.20
N LEU A 55 7.09 -9.72 -2.35
CA LEU A 55 7.34 -11.15 -2.19
C LEU A 55 7.00 -11.95 -3.45
N VAL A 56 5.86 -11.69 -4.09
CA VAL A 56 5.44 -12.35 -5.33
C VAL A 56 6.41 -12.01 -6.45
N SER A 57 6.77 -10.73 -6.60
CA SER A 57 7.68 -10.28 -7.66
C SER A 57 9.09 -10.84 -7.46
N GLY A 58 9.62 -10.79 -6.24
CA GLY A 58 10.93 -11.32 -5.89
C GLY A 58 11.01 -12.85 -6.03
N THR A 59 9.99 -13.58 -5.59
CA THR A 59 9.96 -15.04 -5.74
C THR A 59 9.78 -15.48 -7.20
N ALA A 60 9.03 -14.73 -8.01
CA ALA A 60 8.92 -14.98 -9.44
C ALA A 60 10.26 -14.79 -10.16
N ALA A 61 10.97 -13.69 -9.87
CA ALA A 61 12.31 -13.45 -10.39
C ALA A 61 13.31 -14.54 -9.95
N TRP A 62 13.30 -14.92 -8.67
CA TRP A 62 14.16 -16.00 -8.14
C TRP A 62 13.92 -17.35 -8.82
N LYS A 63 12.66 -17.64 -9.19
CA LYS A 63 12.27 -18.87 -9.91
C LYS A 63 12.55 -18.81 -11.42
N GLY A 64 13.23 -17.77 -11.91
CA GLY A 64 13.58 -17.63 -13.32
C GLY A 64 12.43 -17.11 -14.20
N ASN A 65 11.39 -16.51 -13.60
CA ASN A 65 10.32 -15.84 -14.33
C ASN A 65 10.24 -14.34 -13.96
N PRO A 66 11.25 -13.53 -14.35
CA PRO A 66 11.29 -12.11 -14.03
C PRO A 66 10.16 -11.31 -14.70
N GLY A 67 9.66 -11.77 -15.86
CA GLY A 67 8.52 -11.14 -16.54
C GLY A 67 7.23 -11.17 -15.72
N LEU A 68 6.99 -12.27 -14.99
CA LEU A 68 5.86 -12.34 -14.06
C LEU A 68 6.02 -11.37 -12.89
N GLY A 69 7.24 -11.23 -12.35
CA GLY A 69 7.50 -10.28 -11.27
C GLY A 69 7.35 -8.82 -11.72
N PHE A 70 7.88 -8.47 -12.89
CA PHE A 70 7.68 -7.16 -13.50
C PHE A 70 6.20 -6.87 -13.77
N GLY A 71 5.48 -7.84 -14.35
CA GLY A 71 4.04 -7.72 -14.60
C GLY A 71 3.23 -7.52 -13.31
N ASN A 72 3.60 -8.19 -12.22
CA ASN A 72 2.99 -7.99 -10.91
C ASN A 72 3.23 -6.56 -10.39
N ALA A 73 4.48 -6.10 -10.37
CA ALA A 73 4.84 -4.76 -9.90
C ALA A 73 4.10 -3.64 -10.65
N ILE A 74 4.13 -3.66 -11.98
CA ILE A 74 3.45 -2.65 -12.81
C ILE A 74 1.93 -2.80 -12.75
N GLY A 75 1.41 -4.03 -12.74
CA GLY A 75 -0.01 -4.30 -12.64
C GLY A 75 -0.62 -3.81 -11.32
N SER A 76 0.07 -3.98 -10.20
CA SER A 76 -0.35 -3.47 -8.90
C SER A 76 -0.37 -1.95 -8.87
N ASN A 77 0.57 -1.27 -9.53
CA ASN A 77 0.55 0.19 -9.65
C ASN A 77 -0.65 0.72 -10.42
N ILE A 78 -0.95 0.09 -11.56
CA ILE A 78 -2.15 0.41 -12.35
C ILE A 78 -3.41 0.15 -11.51
N THR A 79 -3.46 -0.96 -10.78
CA THR A 79 -4.59 -1.32 -9.92
C THR A 79 -4.75 -0.31 -8.77
N ASN A 80 -3.66 0.12 -8.15
CA ASN A 80 -3.70 1.11 -7.08
C ASN A 80 -4.25 2.47 -7.56
N ILE A 81 -3.87 2.91 -8.76
CA ILE A 81 -4.35 4.19 -9.30
C ILE A 81 -5.76 4.07 -9.90
N ALA A 82 -6.00 3.07 -10.75
CA ALA A 82 -7.26 2.97 -11.47
C ALA A 82 -8.39 2.41 -10.60
N LEU A 83 -8.11 1.34 -9.84
CA LEU A 83 -9.12 0.64 -9.06
C LEU A 83 -9.19 1.18 -7.63
N VAL A 84 -8.09 1.18 -6.88
CA VAL A 84 -8.10 1.54 -5.46
C VAL A 84 -8.42 3.02 -5.28
N LEU A 85 -7.63 3.91 -5.87
CA LEU A 85 -7.88 5.36 -5.80
C LEU A 85 -9.21 5.71 -6.48
N GLY A 86 -9.48 5.13 -7.65
CA GLY A 86 -10.70 5.38 -8.42
C GLY A 86 -11.98 5.03 -7.65
N ILE A 87 -12.08 3.81 -7.11
CA ILE A 87 -13.23 3.41 -6.28
C ILE A 87 -13.31 4.28 -5.03
N THR A 88 -12.18 4.54 -4.36
CA THR A 88 -12.17 5.34 -3.14
C THR A 88 -12.70 6.76 -3.40
N ALA A 89 -12.29 7.39 -4.51
CA ALA A 89 -12.74 8.71 -4.92
C ALA A 89 -14.21 8.75 -5.37
N LEU A 90 -14.73 7.66 -5.95
CA LEU A 90 -16.16 7.52 -6.28
C LEU A 90 -17.04 7.39 -5.04
N VAL A 91 -16.55 6.69 -4.01
CA VAL A 91 -17.28 6.49 -2.75
C VAL A 91 -17.23 7.74 -1.87
N MET A 92 -16.07 8.41 -1.80
CA MET A 92 -15.90 9.63 -1.00
C MET A 92 -14.95 10.62 -1.71
N PRO A 93 -15.37 11.89 -1.90
CA PRO A 93 -14.48 12.93 -2.41
C PRO A 93 -13.24 13.06 -1.52
N LEU A 94 -12.05 12.90 -2.11
CA LEU A 94 -10.78 13.00 -1.41
C LEU A 94 -10.30 14.46 -1.39
N THR A 95 -9.99 14.97 -0.19
CA THR A 95 -9.29 16.24 -0.05
C THR A 95 -7.79 16.00 -0.16
N VAL A 96 -7.12 16.82 -0.98
CA VAL A 96 -5.66 16.70 -1.20
C VAL A 96 -5.00 18.03 -0.88
N HIS A 97 -4.05 18.02 0.05
CA HIS A 97 -3.30 19.19 0.46
C HIS A 97 -2.34 19.67 -0.65
N SER A 98 -2.13 20.99 -0.74
CA SER A 98 -1.24 21.61 -1.73
C SER A 98 0.19 21.07 -1.67
N GLN A 99 0.67 20.69 -0.47
CA GLN A 99 2.01 20.12 -0.30
C GLN A 99 2.12 18.73 -0.96
N THR A 100 1.07 17.93 -0.92
CA THR A 100 1.01 16.62 -1.57
C THR A 100 1.10 16.75 -3.10
N LEU A 101 0.38 17.72 -3.68
CA LEU A 101 0.45 18.03 -5.12
C LEU A 101 1.84 18.52 -5.56
N LYS A 102 2.53 19.30 -4.72
CA LYS A 102 3.81 19.93 -5.08
C LYS A 102 5.04 19.07 -4.77
N ARG A 103 4.90 18.05 -3.93
CA ARG A 103 6.04 17.24 -3.47
C ARG A 103 5.86 15.76 -3.75
N GLU A 104 4.79 15.14 -3.26
CA GLU A 104 4.66 13.67 -3.30
C GLU A 104 4.28 13.17 -4.69
N PHE A 105 3.35 13.84 -5.39
CA PHE A 105 3.02 13.48 -6.78
C PHE A 105 4.19 13.68 -7.75
N PRO A 106 4.94 14.81 -7.71
CA PRO A 106 6.16 14.95 -8.50
C PRO A 106 7.21 13.88 -8.16
N ALA A 107 7.39 13.53 -6.88
CA ALA A 107 8.32 12.46 -6.49
C ALA A 107 7.92 11.11 -7.08
N LEU A 108 6.63 10.74 -7.00
CA LEU A 108 6.11 9.54 -7.65
C LEU A 108 6.32 9.57 -9.16
N LEU A 109 6.06 10.70 -9.83
CA LEU A 109 6.29 10.85 -11.27
C LEU A 109 7.77 10.67 -11.64
N VAL A 110 8.68 11.27 -10.87
CA VAL A 110 10.12 11.11 -11.11
C VAL A 110 10.56 9.66 -10.93
N ILE A 111 10.05 8.97 -9.90
CA ILE A 111 10.35 7.55 -9.68
C ILE A 111 9.77 6.68 -10.79
N SER A 112 8.52 6.92 -11.20
CA SER A 112 7.87 6.18 -12.29
C SER A 112 8.61 6.36 -13.62
N ILE A 113 8.94 7.60 -13.98
CA ILE A 113 9.68 7.91 -15.21
C ILE A 113 11.10 7.34 -15.12
N GLY A 114 11.79 7.52 -13.99
CA GLY A 114 13.13 6.98 -13.76
C GLY A 114 13.16 5.46 -13.90
N SER A 115 12.21 4.77 -13.26
CA SER A 115 12.08 3.30 -13.34
C SER A 115 11.77 2.84 -14.77
N TRP A 116 10.90 3.58 -15.49
CA TRP A 116 10.61 3.28 -16.89
C TRP A 116 11.83 3.46 -17.79
N LEU A 117 12.62 4.53 -17.60
CA LEU A 117 13.84 4.77 -18.37
C LEU A 117 14.90 3.69 -18.16
N LEU A 118 15.00 3.13 -16.95
CA LEU A 118 15.92 2.02 -16.63
C LEU A 118 15.54 0.70 -17.32
N VAL A 119 14.31 0.54 -17.79
CA VAL A 119 13.80 -0.71 -18.38
C VAL A 119 13.42 -0.52 -19.87
N ILE A 120 13.71 0.64 -20.45
CA ILE A 120 13.30 0.97 -21.84
C ILE A 120 13.98 0.07 -22.88
N ASP A 121 15.15 -0.47 -22.57
CA ASP A 121 15.88 -1.45 -23.38
C ASP A 121 15.33 -2.89 -23.24
N GLY A 122 14.25 -3.06 -22.46
CA GLY A 122 13.57 -4.32 -22.22
C GLY A 122 14.24 -5.25 -21.22
N HIS A 123 15.31 -4.79 -20.55
CA HIS A 123 16.08 -5.61 -19.61
C HIS A 123 16.26 -4.88 -18.28
N ILE A 124 16.26 -5.63 -17.17
CA ILE A 124 16.65 -5.09 -15.85
C ILE A 124 18.03 -5.65 -15.52
N SER A 125 19.05 -4.80 -15.58
CA SER A 125 20.40 -5.16 -15.21
C SER A 125 20.60 -5.09 -13.69
N ARG A 126 21.73 -5.65 -13.22
CA ARG A 126 22.13 -5.53 -11.81
C ARG A 126 22.39 -4.07 -11.39
N LEU A 127 22.82 -3.24 -12.33
CA LEU A 127 23.03 -1.81 -12.08
C LEU A 127 21.69 -1.12 -11.88
N ASP A 128 20.70 -1.41 -12.74
CA ASP A 128 19.35 -0.84 -12.62
C ASP A 128 18.72 -1.22 -11.28
N SER A 129 18.84 -2.50 -10.90
CA SER A 129 18.37 -2.97 -9.58
C SER A 129 19.07 -2.26 -8.42
N ALA A 130 20.38 -2.01 -8.52
CA ALA A 130 21.11 -1.27 -7.49
C ALA A 130 20.70 0.21 -7.41
N ILE A 131 20.37 0.83 -8.56
CA ILE A 131 19.85 2.20 -8.61
C ILE A 131 18.45 2.27 -7.99
N LEU A 132 17.56 1.34 -8.31
CA LEU A 132 16.20 1.26 -7.75
C LEU A 132 16.23 1.04 -6.23
N LEU A 133 17.00 0.04 -5.78
CA LEU A 133 17.21 -0.21 -4.34
C LEU A 133 17.92 0.96 -3.64
N GLY A 134 18.87 1.64 -4.29
CA GLY A 134 19.48 2.85 -3.73
C GLY A 134 18.46 3.98 -3.58
N SER A 135 17.57 4.12 -4.57
CA SER A 135 16.51 5.13 -4.59
C SER A 135 15.48 4.92 -3.47
N ILE A 136 15.14 3.67 -3.13
CA ILE A 136 14.25 3.40 -1.99
C ILE A 136 14.87 3.84 -0.66
N VAL A 137 16.18 3.63 -0.48
CA VAL A 137 16.90 4.02 0.73
C VAL A 137 16.97 5.54 0.83
N VAL A 138 17.27 6.22 -0.29
CA VAL A 138 17.27 7.69 -0.36
C VAL A 138 15.89 8.24 -0.07
N LEU A 139 14.83 7.68 -0.66
CA LEU A 139 13.45 8.08 -0.43
C LEU A 139 13.08 7.96 1.05
N LEU A 140 13.31 6.80 1.67
CA LEU A 140 13.03 6.57 3.08
C LEU A 140 13.83 7.53 3.98
N GLY A 141 15.10 7.77 3.66
CA GLY A 141 15.95 8.74 4.35
C GLY A 141 15.42 10.17 4.25
N LEU A 142 14.96 10.60 3.07
CA LEU A 142 14.35 11.91 2.84
C LEU A 142 13.04 12.06 3.62
N LEU A 143 12.16 11.06 3.58
CA LEU A 143 10.90 11.07 4.34
C LEU A 143 11.15 11.12 5.85
N ALA A 144 12.12 10.35 6.35
CA ALA A 144 12.54 10.39 7.75
C ALA A 144 13.12 11.76 8.14
N PHE A 145 13.98 12.34 7.30
CA PHE A 145 14.53 13.68 7.51
C PHE A 145 13.43 14.75 7.55
N ILE A 146 12.46 14.68 6.65
CA ILE A 146 11.30 15.59 6.61
C ILE A 146 10.47 15.43 7.89
N ALA A 147 10.22 14.20 8.34
CA ALA A 147 9.48 13.92 9.57
C ALA A 147 10.18 14.54 10.80
N ILE A 148 11.49 14.38 10.90
CA ILE A 148 12.30 14.90 12.01
C ILE A 148 12.40 16.44 11.95
N LYS A 149 12.66 17.01 10.77
CA LYS A 149 12.84 18.47 10.61
C LYS A 149 11.54 19.23 10.87
N LYS A 150 10.39 18.71 10.39
CA LYS A 150 9.09 19.30 10.71
C LYS A 150 8.83 19.30 12.22
N LYS A 151 9.20 18.22 12.92
CA LYS A 151 9.12 18.15 14.39
C LYS A 151 9.99 19.18 15.12
N LEU A 152 11.12 19.58 14.53
CA LEU A 152 12.11 20.46 15.16
C LEU A 152 11.90 21.96 14.86
N ASN A 153 11.22 22.34 13.78
CA ASN A 153 11.43 23.68 13.21
C ASN A 153 10.19 24.40 12.65
N ASP A 154 8.96 24.05 13.05
CA ASP A 154 7.77 24.62 12.39
C ASP A 154 6.67 25.12 13.35
N PRO A 155 6.36 26.43 13.35
CA PRO A 155 5.11 26.98 13.88
C PRO A 155 3.86 26.43 13.18
N ILE A 156 4.00 25.75 12.03
CA ILE A 156 2.91 25.04 11.33
C ILE A 156 2.47 23.76 12.08
N ILE A 157 3.23 23.29 13.07
CA ILE A 157 2.69 22.32 14.04
C ILE A 157 1.49 22.93 14.78
N ALA A 158 1.39 24.27 14.91
CA ALA A 158 0.24 24.93 15.52
C ALA A 158 -1.07 24.68 14.76
N GLU A 159 -1.05 24.73 13.43
CA GLU A 159 -2.23 24.47 12.57
C GLU A 159 -2.64 22.98 12.55
N PHE A 160 -1.69 22.06 12.75
CA PHE A 160 -2.01 20.63 12.98
C PHE A 160 -2.35 20.34 14.45
N SER A 161 -2.07 21.27 15.37
CA SER A 161 -2.29 21.10 16.81
C SER A 161 -3.67 21.55 17.29
N ASP A 162 -4.35 22.41 16.55
CA ASP A 162 -5.71 22.87 16.89
C ASP A 162 -6.78 21.77 16.74
N GLU A 163 -6.44 20.60 16.18
CA GLU A 163 -7.28 19.39 16.16
C GLU A 163 -6.88 18.32 17.19
N ILE A 164 -5.94 18.58 18.12
CA ILE A 164 -5.38 17.54 19.01
C ILE A 164 -6.03 17.52 20.40
N PRO A 165 -6.93 16.55 20.66
CA PRO A 165 -6.99 15.87 21.96
C PRO A 165 -6.52 14.39 21.95
N GLN A 166 -5.94 13.99 23.09
CA GLN A 166 -5.20 12.77 23.44
C GLN A 166 -6.10 11.51 23.46
N ASP A 167 -5.63 10.28 23.20
CA ASP A 167 -5.32 9.34 24.31
C ASP A 167 -4.93 7.92 23.81
N MET A 168 -4.35 7.76 22.61
CA MET A 168 -3.84 6.44 22.21
C MET A 168 -2.34 6.33 22.52
N PRO A 169 -1.92 5.47 23.48
CA PRO A 169 -0.51 5.20 23.71
C PRO A 169 0.14 4.65 22.44
N ILE A 170 1.39 5.05 22.19
CA ILE A 170 2.15 4.58 21.03
C ILE A 170 2.19 3.05 20.93
N SER A 171 2.27 2.36 22.06
CA SER A 171 2.26 0.89 22.14
C SER A 171 0.96 0.31 21.58
N ARG A 172 -0.19 0.92 21.90
CA ARG A 172 -1.49 0.49 21.42
C ARG A 172 -1.69 0.80 19.93
N GLY A 173 -1.22 1.97 19.48
CA GLY A 173 -1.22 2.32 18.06
C GLY A 173 -0.38 1.33 17.25
N PHE A 174 0.85 1.09 17.68
CA PHE A 174 1.77 0.18 17.00
C PHE A 174 1.30 -1.28 17.05
N PHE A 175 0.71 -1.71 18.17
CA PHE A 175 0.07 -3.02 18.29
C PHE A 175 -1.04 -3.20 17.24
N TRP A 176 -1.97 -2.25 17.14
CA TRP A 176 -3.06 -2.34 16.16
C TRP A 176 -2.59 -2.19 14.72
N LEU A 177 -1.52 -1.41 14.48
CA LEU A 177 -0.88 -1.30 13.18
C LEU A 177 -0.35 -2.67 12.74
N LEU A 178 0.42 -3.36 13.59
CA LEU A 178 0.98 -4.68 13.27
C LEU A 178 -0.11 -5.76 13.16
N VAL A 179 -1.01 -5.84 14.14
CA VAL A 179 -2.09 -6.83 14.14
C VAL A 179 -3.02 -6.60 12.95
N GLY A 180 -3.40 -5.35 12.70
CA GLY A 180 -4.23 -4.99 11.55
C GLY A 180 -3.57 -5.38 10.22
N LEU A 181 -2.26 -5.13 10.08
CA LEU A 181 -1.51 -5.55 8.90
C LEU A 181 -1.55 -7.07 8.71
N VAL A 182 -1.22 -7.84 9.75
CA VAL A 182 -1.26 -9.30 9.69
C VAL A 182 -2.66 -9.79 9.31
N LEU A 183 -3.71 -9.21 9.89
CA LEU A 183 -5.10 -9.54 9.57
C LEU A 183 -5.42 -9.23 8.09
N LEU A 184 -5.00 -8.08 7.56
CA LEU A 184 -5.17 -7.74 6.14
C LEU A 184 -4.49 -8.76 5.22
N LEU A 185 -3.24 -9.11 5.51
CA LEU A 185 -2.47 -10.04 4.68
C LEU A 185 -3.07 -11.46 4.71
N VAL A 186 -3.40 -11.95 5.91
CA VAL A 186 -4.01 -13.28 6.09
C VAL A 186 -5.39 -13.35 5.46
N SER A 187 -6.22 -12.33 5.66
CA SER A 187 -7.58 -12.28 5.10
C SER A 187 -7.58 -12.23 3.58
N SER A 188 -6.71 -11.41 2.98
CA SER A 188 -6.50 -11.40 1.53
C SER A 188 -6.12 -12.78 1.01
N HIS A 189 -5.15 -13.46 1.64
CA HIS A 189 -4.73 -14.80 1.23
C HIS A 189 -5.87 -15.83 1.30
N ILE A 190 -6.68 -15.81 2.37
CA ILE A 190 -7.84 -16.71 2.52
C ILE A 190 -8.88 -16.44 1.42
N LEU A 191 -9.17 -15.17 1.15
CA LEU A 191 -10.14 -14.76 0.12
C LEU A 191 -9.68 -15.21 -1.27
N VAL A 192 -8.42 -14.95 -1.62
CA VAL A 192 -7.82 -15.36 -2.90
C VAL A 192 -7.84 -16.88 -3.04
N TRP A 193 -7.47 -17.62 -1.99
CA TRP A 193 -7.53 -19.08 -2.00
C TRP A 193 -8.94 -19.61 -2.27
N GLY A 194 -9.96 -19.02 -1.65
CA GLY A 194 -11.36 -19.38 -1.90
C GLY A 194 -11.76 -19.10 -3.36
N ALA A 195 -11.44 -17.91 -3.86
CA ALA A 195 -11.75 -17.49 -5.23
C ALA A 195 -11.07 -18.37 -6.29
N VAL A 196 -9.78 -18.66 -6.12
CA VAL A 196 -9.00 -19.53 -7.02
C VAL A 196 -9.60 -20.94 -7.10
N ASN A 197 -9.98 -21.53 -5.97
CA ASN A 197 -10.58 -22.87 -5.95
C ASN A 197 -11.93 -22.92 -6.65
N ILE A 198 -12.78 -21.91 -6.47
CA ILE A 198 -14.06 -21.83 -7.18
C ILE A 198 -13.82 -21.66 -8.68
N ALA A 199 -12.92 -20.77 -9.08
CA ALA A 199 -12.60 -20.53 -10.48
C ALA A 199 -12.11 -21.81 -11.19
N ARG A 200 -11.26 -22.61 -10.53
CA ARG A 200 -10.83 -23.90 -11.07
C ARG A 200 -11.97 -24.90 -11.20
N LEU A 201 -12.87 -24.96 -10.21
CA LEU A 201 -14.02 -25.88 -10.24
C LEU A 201 -14.99 -25.56 -11.39
N VAL A 202 -15.11 -24.29 -11.78
CA VAL A 202 -15.95 -23.88 -12.92
C VAL A 202 -15.19 -23.85 -14.25
N GLY A 203 -13.96 -24.36 -14.30
CA GLY A 203 -13.19 -24.55 -15.53
C GLY A 203 -12.43 -23.32 -16.03
N VAL A 204 -12.22 -22.30 -15.20
CA VAL A 204 -11.36 -21.15 -15.56
C VAL A 204 -9.90 -21.61 -15.62
N SER A 205 -9.17 -21.22 -16.66
CA SER A 205 -7.77 -21.58 -16.82
C SER A 205 -6.88 -20.91 -15.77
N ASP A 206 -5.81 -21.61 -15.36
CA ASP A 206 -4.82 -21.06 -14.41
C ASP A 206 -4.22 -19.73 -14.89
N LEU A 207 -4.09 -19.55 -16.22
CA LEU A 207 -3.65 -18.29 -16.82
C LEU A 207 -4.61 -17.14 -16.49
N VAL A 208 -5.91 -17.32 -16.73
CA VAL A 208 -6.92 -16.30 -16.45
C VAL A 208 -6.98 -16.02 -14.95
N ILE A 209 -6.92 -17.06 -14.12
CA ILE A 209 -6.90 -16.92 -12.65
C ILE A 209 -5.69 -16.09 -12.19
N GLY A 210 -4.49 -16.40 -12.70
CA GLY A 210 -3.27 -15.68 -12.36
C GLY A 210 -3.30 -14.21 -12.77
N LEU A 211 -3.75 -13.92 -13.99
CA LEU A 211 -3.82 -12.56 -14.54
C LEU A 211 -4.96 -11.71 -13.96
N THR A 212 -5.92 -12.31 -13.25
CA THR A 212 -7.10 -11.58 -12.73
C THR A 212 -7.23 -11.73 -11.22
N ILE A 213 -7.67 -12.89 -10.73
CA ILE A 213 -8.00 -13.13 -9.32
C ILE A 213 -6.78 -12.95 -8.43
N VAL A 214 -5.63 -13.51 -8.82
CA VAL A 214 -4.40 -13.41 -8.03
C VAL A 214 -3.86 -11.99 -8.06
N ALA A 215 -3.82 -11.36 -9.24
CA ALA A 215 -3.36 -9.98 -9.40
C ALA A 215 -4.21 -8.96 -8.61
N ILE A 216 -5.53 -9.08 -8.64
CA ILE A 216 -6.43 -8.25 -7.81
C ILE A 216 -6.25 -8.61 -6.33
N GLY A 217 -6.06 -9.90 -6.05
CA GLY A 217 -5.88 -10.45 -4.72
C GLY A 217 -4.73 -9.82 -3.93
N THR A 218 -3.57 -9.66 -4.55
CA THR A 218 -2.40 -9.07 -3.88
C THR A 218 -2.67 -7.63 -3.46
N SER A 219 -3.48 -6.88 -4.22
CA SER A 219 -3.82 -5.47 -3.92
C SER A 219 -5.09 -5.29 -3.07
N LEU A 220 -5.68 -6.38 -2.57
CA LEU A 220 -6.81 -6.31 -1.62
C LEU A 220 -6.47 -5.60 -0.30
N PRO A 221 -5.27 -5.80 0.31
CA PRO A 221 -4.86 -5.05 1.50
C PRO A 221 -4.88 -3.53 1.26
N GLU A 222 -4.34 -3.07 0.13
CA GLU A 222 -4.33 -1.65 -0.28
C GLU A 222 -5.73 -1.12 -0.48
N LEU A 223 -6.59 -1.87 -1.18
CA LEU A 223 -7.98 -1.51 -1.39
C LEU A 223 -8.72 -1.35 -0.07
N ALA A 224 -8.61 -2.35 0.81
CA ALA A 224 -9.30 -2.37 2.08
C ALA A 224 -8.81 -1.26 3.02
N ALA A 225 -7.48 -1.08 3.13
CA ALA A 225 -6.88 -0.01 3.92
C ALA A 225 -7.30 1.37 3.41
N SER A 226 -7.23 1.62 2.10
CA SER A 226 -7.58 2.92 1.48
C SER A 226 -9.06 3.23 1.62
N ALA A 227 -9.94 2.26 1.34
CA ALA A 227 -11.37 2.43 1.51
C ALA A 227 -11.72 2.73 2.97
N MET A 228 -11.13 2.00 3.92
CA MET A 228 -11.36 2.22 5.34
C MET A 228 -10.80 3.56 5.84
N SER A 229 -9.63 3.98 5.37
CA SER A 229 -9.05 5.30 5.63
C SER A 229 -9.98 6.42 5.14
N ALA A 230 -10.52 6.28 3.93
CA ALA A 230 -11.50 7.24 3.41
C ALA A 230 -12.77 7.27 4.27
N LEU A 231 -13.34 6.11 4.61
CA LEU A 231 -14.53 6.03 5.46
C LEU A 231 -14.32 6.67 6.85
N LYS A 232 -13.09 6.64 7.37
CA LYS A 232 -12.69 7.30 8.62
C LYS A 232 -12.25 8.76 8.45
N LYS A 233 -12.34 9.33 7.25
CA LYS A 233 -11.89 10.69 6.89
C LYS A 233 -10.39 10.93 7.05
N GLU A 234 -9.59 9.87 7.05
CA GLU A 234 -8.13 9.93 7.10
C GLU A 234 -7.57 10.05 5.67
N HIS A 235 -7.92 11.14 4.96
CA HIS A 235 -7.60 11.32 3.53
C HIS A 235 -6.09 11.30 3.25
N ASP A 236 -5.29 11.90 4.12
CA ASP A 236 -3.83 11.88 4.03
C ASP A 236 -3.27 10.45 4.09
N LEU A 237 -3.91 9.55 4.84
CA LEU A 237 -3.53 8.16 4.91
C LEU A 237 -3.87 7.39 3.63
N VAL A 238 -5.01 7.71 2.99
CA VAL A 238 -5.38 7.18 1.67
C VAL A 238 -4.31 7.53 0.63
N ILE A 239 -4.00 8.82 0.52
CA ILE A 239 -3.05 9.32 -0.48
C ILE A 239 -1.64 8.80 -0.17
N GLY A 240 -1.24 8.79 1.10
CA GLY A 240 0.04 8.26 1.52
C GLY A 240 0.19 6.77 1.19
N ASN A 241 -0.82 5.95 1.50
CA ASN A 241 -0.83 4.53 1.16
C ASN A 241 -0.65 4.32 -0.35
N ILE A 242 -1.47 4.97 -1.18
CA ILE A 242 -1.44 4.79 -2.63
C ILE A 242 -0.09 5.25 -3.21
N ILE A 243 0.38 6.45 -2.87
CA ILE A 243 1.66 6.96 -3.38
C ILE A 243 2.81 6.07 -2.90
N GLY A 244 2.84 5.75 -1.60
CA GLY A 244 3.88 4.93 -0.98
C GLY A 244 3.95 3.55 -1.63
N SER A 245 2.83 2.82 -1.67
CA SER A 245 2.73 1.52 -2.33
C SER A 245 3.22 1.56 -3.78
N ASN A 246 2.86 2.61 -4.54
CA ASN A 246 3.36 2.73 -5.91
C ASN A 246 4.88 2.92 -5.98
N MET A 247 5.46 3.73 -5.09
CA MET A 247 6.91 3.90 -5.01
C MET A 247 7.61 2.59 -4.61
N PHE A 248 7.08 1.85 -3.63
CA PHE A 248 7.63 0.58 -3.17
C PHE A 248 7.51 -0.54 -4.20
N ASN A 249 6.45 -0.55 -5.00
CA ASN A 249 6.28 -1.54 -6.06
C ASN A 249 7.28 -1.31 -7.21
N LEU A 250 7.67 -0.06 -7.46
CA LEU A 250 8.60 0.29 -8.54
C LEU A 250 10.07 0.13 -8.16
N LEU A 251 10.42 0.49 -6.92
CA LEU A 251 11.81 0.54 -6.42
C LEU A 251 12.24 -0.75 -5.73
#